data_AF-A0A9D8PGC2-F1
#
_entry.id   AF-A0A9D8PGC2-F1
#
_cell.length_a   1.000
_cell.length_b   1.000
_cell.length_c   1.000
_cell.angle_alpha   90.00
_cell.angle_beta   90.00
_cell.angle_gamma   90.00
#
_symmetry.space_group_name_H-M   'P 1'
#
loop_
_entity.id
_entity.type
_entity.pdbx_description
1 polymer ?
#
loop_
_entity_poly.entity_id
_entity_poly.type
_entity_poly.pdbx_seq_one_letter_code
_entity_poly.pdbx_strand_id
1 'polypeptide(L)'
;MARARSGGAPTEAHCLALGVMLGLALWHHRTLALLLPSLTFAAWPARTLGWKVWLGSAALTILSVIVYLYLPFAALIGSPWVYGRSPLTLEGLTDAIIAREYSGQIVPPTAPAEIAAALIGRVQFLADEMTAWGLGAAVIGLGIAFTHRGTRRLAAVFGLAALAYLLAPVGQYLLIGTHMPIMVATLAMAGGYGVGVAAMSSRRPVSGWAGLGIAAVVAVGAIANHRETILLFTRDPLGERLITEIKNLDDERPTVVELWGPRFFALAYGKWVTGEIARINLVDGRGNLSNLPIAPTVLYTTKDLFSLFGPEMWSERLGGAVALESTGDGIVAVRPAPRLADSPASDSPADITLDTAQAWLTAEGDVRLTVEWRALRPPSVDYHIAVLLTDQSQIDSQDDIIAQGDRPALVYGLYPTSGWRENELVRDDYRVPLPDDRAPTRIVVGLYTIAADGSFTTHAN
;
A
#
# COMPACT_ATOMS: atom_id res chain seq x y z
N MET A 1 30.43 38.82 -8.19
CA MET A 1 29.85 37.63 -7.53
C MET A 1 29.44 38.00 -6.11
N ALA A 2 28.15 38.22 -5.89
CA ALA A 2 27.61 38.48 -4.56
C ALA A 2 27.93 37.29 -3.65
N ARG A 3 28.74 37.51 -2.61
CA ARG A 3 28.82 36.55 -1.50
C ARG A 3 27.40 36.45 -0.93
N ALA A 4 26.70 35.35 -1.17
CA ALA A 4 25.50 35.01 -0.43
C ALA A 4 25.90 34.93 1.05
N ARG A 5 25.75 36.04 1.78
CA ARG A 5 25.91 36.05 3.23
C ARG A 5 24.70 35.30 3.78
N SER A 6 24.86 34.01 4.01
CA SER A 6 23.99 33.27 4.89
C SER A 6 23.91 34.02 6.22
N GLY A 7 22.72 34.55 6.57
CA GLY A 7 22.50 35.24 7.84
C GLY A 7 22.53 36.77 7.78
N GLY A 8 21.63 37.38 7.01
CA GLY A 8 21.17 38.72 7.34
C GLY A 8 20.58 38.76 8.76
N ALA A 9 20.51 39.95 9.36
CA ALA A 9 19.85 40.09 10.66
C ALA A 9 18.40 39.54 10.57
N PRO A 10 17.96 38.73 11.53
CA PRO A 10 16.60 38.23 11.55
C PRO A 10 15.63 39.41 11.56
N THR A 11 14.58 39.33 10.76
CA THR A 11 13.53 40.35 10.70
C THR A 11 12.27 39.81 11.36
N GLU A 12 11.39 40.72 11.79
CA GLU A 12 10.06 40.36 12.29
C GLU A 12 9.29 39.51 11.28
N ALA A 13 9.28 39.93 10.00
CA ALA A 13 8.61 39.20 8.94
C ALA A 13 9.09 37.75 8.79
N HIS A 14 10.41 37.51 8.88
CA HIS A 14 10.95 36.15 8.82
C HIS A 14 10.51 35.30 10.03
N CYS A 15 10.43 35.89 11.22
CA CYS A 15 9.98 35.19 12.42
C CYS A 15 8.49 34.85 12.36
N LEU A 16 7.64 35.78 11.91
CA LEU A 16 6.21 35.52 11.72
C LEU A 16 5.96 34.45 10.63
N ALA A 17 6.70 34.51 9.51
CA ALA A 17 6.64 33.51 8.45
C ALA A 17 7.06 32.12 8.96
N LEU A 18 8.10 32.05 9.81
CA LEU A 18 8.50 30.81 10.47
C LEU A 18 7.35 30.23 11.30
N GLY A 19 6.59 31.06 12.01
CA GLY A 19 5.39 30.63 12.74
C GLY A 19 4.34 29.98 11.84
N VAL A 20 4.02 30.59 10.70
CA VAL A 20 3.07 30.00 9.72
C VAL A 20 3.60 28.68 9.15
N MET A 21 4.85 28.65 8.68
CA MET A 21 5.46 27.45 8.11
C MET A 21 5.54 26.30 9.12
N LEU A 22 5.95 26.61 10.35
CA LEU A 22 6.01 25.62 11.44
C LEU A 22 4.59 25.13 11.79
N GLY A 23 3.61 26.02 11.86
CA GLY A 23 2.22 25.65 12.12
C GLY A 23 1.68 24.69 11.06
N LEU A 24 1.77 25.07 9.79
CA LEU A 24 1.33 24.21 8.68
C LEU A 24 2.04 22.84 8.70
N ALA A 25 3.34 22.83 8.94
CA ALA A 25 4.12 21.60 9.05
C ALA A 25 3.68 20.70 10.21
N LEU A 26 3.56 21.26 11.43
CA LEU A 26 3.23 20.50 12.64
C LEU A 26 1.79 19.99 12.64
N TRP A 27 0.85 20.82 12.19
CA TRP A 27 -0.55 20.43 12.15
C TRP A 27 -0.81 19.39 11.06
N HIS A 28 -0.14 19.48 9.91
CA HIS A 28 -0.29 18.48 8.84
C HIS A 28 0.49 17.18 9.11
N HIS A 29 1.72 17.28 9.63
CA HIS A 29 2.58 16.14 9.98
C HIS A 29 3.22 16.32 11.35
N ARG A 30 2.59 15.77 12.38
CA ARG A 30 3.03 15.88 13.78
C ARG A 30 4.45 15.35 14.02
N THR A 31 4.90 14.38 13.23
CA THR A 31 6.28 13.84 13.31
C THR A 31 7.35 14.90 12.99
N LEU A 32 7.01 16.01 12.32
CA LEU A 32 7.92 17.13 12.11
C LEU A 32 8.23 17.90 13.40
N ALA A 33 7.50 17.64 14.50
CA ALA A 33 7.87 18.12 15.84
C ALA A 33 9.28 17.64 16.25
N LEU A 34 9.74 16.53 15.69
CA LEU A 34 11.10 16.02 15.90
C LEU A 34 12.18 17.02 15.41
N LEU A 35 11.84 17.92 14.48
CA LEU A 35 12.76 18.92 13.95
C LEU A 35 12.85 20.18 14.83
N LEU A 36 12.05 20.31 15.88
CA LEU A 36 12.07 21.49 16.76
C LEU A 36 13.48 21.84 17.28
N PRO A 37 14.35 20.90 17.68
CA PRO A 37 15.73 21.21 18.07
C PRO A 37 16.55 21.86 16.93
N SER A 38 16.40 21.36 15.70
CA SER A 38 17.08 21.93 14.54
C SER A 38 16.54 23.33 14.20
N LEU A 39 15.22 23.49 14.20
CA LEU A 39 14.55 24.75 13.87
C LEU A 39 14.79 25.82 14.94
N THR A 40 14.76 25.47 16.22
CA THR A 40 15.08 26.39 17.32
C THR A 40 16.53 26.86 17.24
N PHE A 41 17.47 25.96 16.93
CA PHE A 41 18.86 26.33 16.70
C PHE A 41 19.05 27.23 15.46
N ALA A 42 18.30 26.97 14.38
CA ALA A 42 18.27 27.80 13.18
C ALA A 42 17.66 29.20 13.45
N ALA A 43 16.64 29.28 14.30
CA ALA A 43 15.95 30.50 14.67
C ALA A 43 16.64 31.30 15.80
N TRP A 44 17.63 30.71 16.49
CA TRP A 44 18.28 31.30 17.67
C TRP A 44 18.68 32.80 17.58
N PRO A 45 19.23 33.32 16.46
CA PRO A 45 19.55 34.74 16.31
C PRO A 45 18.32 35.64 16.46
N ALA A 46 17.13 35.15 16.07
CA ALA A 46 15.88 35.88 16.18
C ALA A 46 15.43 36.06 17.64
N ARG A 47 16.12 35.47 18.63
CA ARG A 47 15.87 35.75 20.06
C ARG A 47 16.06 37.22 20.43
N THR A 48 16.77 37.99 19.61
CA THR A 48 16.93 39.43 19.78
C THR A 48 15.68 40.21 19.36
N LEU A 49 14.76 39.58 18.64
CA LEU A 49 13.44 40.13 18.35
C LEU A 49 12.61 40.07 19.65
N GLY A 50 11.96 41.18 20.00
CA GLY A 50 11.21 41.29 21.25
C GLY A 50 10.09 40.24 21.39
N TRP A 51 9.65 40.00 22.63
CA TRP A 51 8.67 38.95 22.96
C TRP A 51 7.36 39.02 22.15
N LYS A 52 6.93 40.21 21.72
CA LYS A 52 5.73 40.39 20.89
C LYS A 52 5.83 39.68 19.55
N VAL A 53 7.00 39.68 18.92
CA VAL A 53 7.23 38.99 17.64
C VAL A 53 7.12 37.48 17.83
N TRP A 54 7.69 36.96 18.91
CA TRP A 54 7.60 35.55 19.27
C TRP A 54 6.16 35.13 19.64
N LEU A 55 5.42 35.99 20.35
CA LEU A 55 3.99 35.76 20.60
C LEU A 55 3.20 35.73 19.29
N GLY A 56 3.47 36.65 18.37
CA GLY A 56 2.87 36.65 17.03
C GLY A 56 3.19 35.39 16.24
N SER A 57 4.45 34.95 16.24
CA SER A 57 4.87 33.69 15.61
C SER A 57 4.18 32.48 16.23
N ALA A 58 4.05 32.41 17.55
CA ALA A 58 3.35 31.33 18.24
C ALA A 58 1.85 31.34 17.92
N ALA A 59 1.23 32.53 17.89
CA ALA A 59 -0.17 32.68 17.50
C ALA A 59 -0.41 32.21 16.06
N LEU A 60 0.47 32.57 15.11
CA LEU A 60 0.39 32.10 13.72
C LEU A 60 0.62 30.59 13.60
N THR A 61 1.49 30.02 14.42
CA THR A 61 1.69 28.56 14.51
C THR A 61 0.38 27.87 14.90
N ILE A 62 -0.29 28.34 15.95
CA ILE A 62 -1.57 27.79 16.42
C ILE A 62 -2.68 28.02 15.39
N LEU A 63 -2.79 29.24 14.86
CA LEU A 63 -3.82 29.61 13.89
C LEU A 63 -3.75 28.78 12.61
N SER A 64 -2.58 28.25 12.26
CA SER A 64 -2.41 27.37 11.09
C SER A 64 -3.23 26.08 11.18
N VAL A 65 -3.74 25.69 12.35
CA VAL A 65 -4.71 24.57 12.48
C VAL A 65 -6.00 24.83 11.69
N ILE A 66 -6.30 26.10 11.37
CA ILE A 66 -7.47 26.50 10.58
C ILE A 66 -7.56 25.78 9.23
N VAL A 67 -6.43 25.31 8.70
CA VAL A 67 -6.44 24.52 7.46
C VAL A 67 -7.33 23.30 7.58
N TYR A 68 -7.49 22.69 8.76
CA TYR A 68 -8.36 21.53 9.01
C TYR A 68 -9.86 21.86 8.92
N LEU A 69 -10.26 23.13 8.89
CA LEU A 69 -11.67 23.50 8.66
C LEU A 69 -12.17 23.08 7.29
N TYR A 70 -11.28 22.74 6.35
CA TYR A 70 -11.67 22.15 5.08
C TYR A 70 -12.35 20.78 5.25
N LEU A 71 -12.02 20.01 6.29
CA LEU A 71 -12.57 18.66 6.51
C LEU A 71 -14.09 18.66 6.74
N PRO A 72 -14.64 19.43 7.70
CA PRO A 72 -16.08 19.51 7.87
C PRO A 72 -16.75 20.12 6.64
N PHE A 73 -16.12 21.10 5.98
CA PHE A 73 -16.67 21.66 4.74
C PHE A 73 -16.77 20.62 3.62
N ALA A 74 -15.72 19.83 3.41
CA ALA A 74 -15.70 18.73 2.44
C ALA A 74 -16.79 17.70 2.76
N ALA A 75 -16.95 17.31 4.02
CA ALA A 75 -18.00 16.40 4.43
C ALA A 75 -19.41 16.98 4.24
N LEU A 76 -19.60 18.29 4.49
CA LEU A 76 -20.89 18.98 4.28
C LEU A 76 -21.32 19.02 2.82
N ILE A 77 -20.37 19.13 1.88
CA ILE A 77 -20.65 19.10 0.44
C ILE A 77 -20.75 17.67 -0.12
N GLY A 78 -20.81 16.66 0.76
CA GLY A 78 -21.01 15.26 0.37
C GLY A 78 -19.74 14.53 -0.03
N SER A 79 -18.54 15.04 0.29
CA SER A 79 -17.30 14.28 0.09
C SER A 79 -17.34 13.01 0.95
N PRO A 80 -17.04 11.83 0.36
CA PRO A 80 -16.91 10.60 1.11
C PRO A 80 -15.87 10.74 2.22
N TRP A 81 -16.20 10.25 3.41
CA TRP A 81 -15.29 10.22 4.55
C TRP A 81 -14.92 8.78 4.90
N VAL A 82 -13.64 8.46 4.78
CA VAL A 82 -13.13 7.10 4.96
C VAL A 82 -12.20 6.99 6.18
N TYR A 83 -11.87 8.10 6.84
CA TYR A 83 -10.81 8.18 7.84
C TYR A 83 -11.39 8.29 9.27
N GLY A 84 -11.68 7.15 9.90
CA GLY A 84 -12.22 7.13 11.27
C GLY A 84 -13.60 7.79 11.41
N ARG A 85 -13.78 8.56 12.48
CA ARG A 85 -15.04 9.25 12.81
C ARG A 85 -15.24 10.48 11.92
N SER A 86 -16.51 10.77 11.58
CA SER A 86 -16.88 11.90 10.72
C SER A 86 -16.35 13.24 11.26
N PRO A 87 -15.75 14.09 10.41
CA PRO A 87 -15.22 15.39 10.80
C PRO A 87 -16.32 16.42 11.04
N LEU A 88 -17.59 16.07 10.77
CA LEU A 88 -18.76 16.87 11.15
C LEU A 88 -18.99 16.87 12.67
N THR A 89 -18.41 15.89 13.38
CA THR A 89 -18.45 15.84 14.84
C THR A 89 -17.20 16.51 15.41
N LEU A 90 -17.31 17.18 16.55
CA LEU A 90 -16.15 17.76 17.24
C LEU A 90 -15.10 16.69 17.56
N GLU A 91 -15.56 15.51 17.96
CA GLU A 91 -14.70 14.39 18.29
C GLU A 91 -13.94 13.86 17.07
N GLY A 92 -14.61 13.68 15.93
CA GLY A 92 -13.97 13.25 14.68
C GLY A 92 -13.03 14.31 14.10
N LEU A 93 -13.40 15.60 14.15
CA LEU A 93 -12.52 16.70 13.76
C LEU A 93 -11.26 16.72 14.65
N THR A 94 -11.44 16.55 15.96
CA THR A 94 -10.32 16.48 16.89
C THR A 94 -9.42 15.29 16.59
N ASP A 95 -9.99 14.11 16.37
CA ASP A 95 -9.25 12.90 16.03
C ASP A 95 -8.42 13.06 14.74
N ALA A 96 -8.95 13.75 13.73
CA ALA A 96 -8.22 14.07 12.51
C ALA A 96 -7.06 15.05 12.76
N ILE A 97 -7.28 16.10 13.56
CA ILE A 97 -6.23 17.09 13.92
C ILE A 97 -5.11 16.42 14.72
N ILE A 98 -5.45 15.59 15.71
CA ILE A 98 -4.45 14.92 16.53
C ILE A 98 -3.97 13.59 15.91
N ALA A 99 -4.48 13.19 14.75
CA ALA A 99 -4.14 11.94 14.09
C ALA A 99 -4.26 10.71 15.04
N ARG A 100 -5.39 10.59 15.77
CA ARG A 100 -5.59 9.60 16.85
C ARG A 100 -5.33 8.15 16.39
N GLU A 101 -5.65 7.84 15.14
CA GLU A 101 -5.50 6.51 14.55
C GLU A 101 -4.05 5.99 14.58
N TYR A 102 -3.07 6.88 14.53
CA TYR A 102 -1.66 6.49 14.58
C TYR A 102 -1.10 6.38 16.01
N SER A 103 -1.91 6.61 17.05
CA SER A 103 -1.43 6.58 18.45
C SER A 103 -0.72 5.29 18.82
N GLY A 104 -1.21 4.14 18.35
CA GLY A 104 -0.58 2.82 18.57
C GLY A 104 0.79 2.65 17.91
N GLN A 105 1.13 3.49 16.93
CA GLN A 105 2.43 3.45 16.24
C GLN A 105 3.46 4.40 16.88
N ILE A 106 3.04 5.30 17.78
CA ILE A 106 3.90 6.23 18.52
C ILE A 106 4.39 5.53 19.81
N VAL A 107 5.00 4.36 19.66
CA VAL A 107 5.56 3.58 20.77
C VAL A 107 7.07 3.37 20.51
N PRO A 108 7.97 4.02 21.26
CA PRO A 108 9.40 3.80 21.10
C PRO A 108 9.84 2.42 21.60
N PRO A 109 10.90 1.83 21.01
CA PRO A 109 11.57 0.70 21.63
C PRO A 109 12.15 1.12 22.99
N THR A 110 12.00 0.26 24.00
CA THR A 110 12.45 0.56 25.37
C THR A 110 13.61 -0.33 25.81
N ALA A 111 13.74 -1.53 25.24
CA ALA A 111 14.84 -2.42 25.55
C ALA A 111 16.13 -1.98 24.83
N PRO A 112 17.32 -2.05 25.47
CA PRO A 112 18.58 -1.65 24.83
C PRO A 112 18.87 -2.35 23.50
N ALA A 113 18.55 -3.65 23.40
CA ALA A 113 18.72 -4.44 22.18
C ALA A 113 17.80 -3.94 21.05
N GLU A 114 16.54 -3.63 21.37
CA GLU A 114 15.57 -3.08 20.41
C GLU A 114 15.96 -1.66 19.96
N ILE A 115 16.46 -0.83 20.87
CA ILE A 115 16.97 0.51 20.55
C ILE A 115 18.17 0.40 19.59
N ALA A 116 19.11 -0.51 19.87
CA ALA A 116 20.26 -0.74 19.00
C ALA A 116 19.83 -1.25 17.62
N ALA A 117 18.93 -2.24 17.56
CA ALA A 117 18.38 -2.76 16.32
C ALA A 117 17.65 -1.66 15.51
N ALA A 118 16.85 -0.82 16.18
CA ALA A 118 16.17 0.29 15.54
C ALA A 118 17.15 1.33 14.98
N LEU A 119 18.22 1.66 15.71
CA LEU A 119 19.26 2.58 15.22
C LEU A 119 19.99 2.02 13.99
N ILE A 120 20.37 0.75 14.03
CA ILE A 120 21.00 0.07 12.90
C ILE A 120 20.06 0.07 11.69
N GLY A 121 18.81 -0.33 11.89
CA GLY A 121 17.79 -0.36 10.84
C GLY A 121 17.53 1.03 10.22
N ARG A 122 17.50 2.09 11.03
CA ARG A 122 17.36 3.49 10.53
C ARG A 122 18.56 3.93 9.69
N VAL A 123 19.78 3.57 10.09
CA VAL A 123 20.99 3.89 9.31
C VAL A 123 21.01 3.09 8.01
N GLN A 124 20.67 1.80 8.06
CA GLN A 124 20.54 0.94 6.87
C GLN A 124 19.51 1.50 5.91
N PHE A 125 18.30 1.83 6.39
CA PHE A 125 17.26 2.40 5.55
C PHE A 125 17.68 3.73 4.91
N LEU A 126 18.36 4.61 5.67
CA LEU A 126 18.91 5.85 5.10
C LEU A 126 20.01 5.58 4.06
N ALA A 127 20.81 4.54 4.25
CA ALA A 127 21.82 4.11 3.28
C ALA A 127 21.18 3.49 2.04
N ASP A 128 20.05 2.80 2.16
CA ASP A 128 19.31 2.26 1.03
C ASP A 128 18.70 3.41 0.22
N GLU A 129 18.05 4.37 0.87
CA GLU A 129 17.45 5.55 0.23
C GLU A 129 18.47 6.46 -0.47
N MET A 130 19.66 6.65 0.11
CA MET A 130 20.69 7.54 -0.43
C MET A 130 21.74 6.81 -1.27
N THR A 131 21.72 5.48 -1.30
CA THR A 131 22.88 4.60 -1.53
C THR A 131 23.99 4.75 -0.47
N ALA A 132 24.73 3.67 -0.19
CA ALA A 132 25.85 3.70 0.75
C ALA A 132 26.90 4.78 0.39
N TRP A 133 27.15 4.98 -0.91
CA TRP A 133 28.06 6.00 -1.42
C TRP A 133 27.53 7.42 -1.23
N GLY A 134 26.23 7.63 -1.47
CA GLY A 134 25.59 8.92 -1.25
C GLY A 134 25.54 9.31 0.22
N LEU A 135 25.22 8.36 1.10
CA LEU A 135 25.28 8.58 2.55
C LEU A 135 26.71 8.88 3.01
N GLY A 136 27.70 8.13 2.54
CA GLY A 136 29.11 8.37 2.84
C GLY A 136 29.58 9.76 2.40
N ALA A 137 29.25 10.17 1.17
CA ALA A 137 29.53 11.52 0.67
C ALA A 137 28.86 12.58 1.56
N ALA A 138 27.61 12.39 1.95
CA ALA A 138 26.87 13.32 2.79
C ALA A 138 27.48 13.48 4.20
N VAL A 139 27.89 12.38 4.84
CA VAL A 139 28.59 12.40 6.13
C VAL A 139 29.92 13.17 6.01
N ILE A 140 30.70 12.91 4.96
CA ILE A 140 31.97 13.61 4.72
C ILE A 140 31.74 15.10 4.51
N GLY A 141 30.78 15.47 3.66
CA GLY A 141 30.45 16.87 3.38
C GLY A 141 29.96 17.61 4.63
N LEU A 142 29.10 16.98 5.42
CA LEU A 142 28.66 17.52 6.71
C LEU A 142 29.84 17.71 7.68
N GLY A 143 30.75 16.73 7.77
CA GLY A 143 31.97 16.82 8.57
C GLY A 143 32.84 18.01 8.15
N ILE A 144 33.07 18.19 6.85
CA ILE A 144 33.80 19.33 6.29
C ILE A 144 33.11 20.65 6.66
N ALA A 145 31.78 20.70 6.56
CA ALA A 145 30.99 21.88 6.92
C ALA A 145 31.19 22.31 8.39
N PHE A 146 31.38 21.36 9.31
CA PHE A 146 31.68 21.64 10.72
C PHE A 146 33.07 22.23 10.95
N THR A 147 34.06 21.87 10.13
CA THR A 147 35.44 22.39 10.27
C THR A 147 35.56 23.88 9.91
N HIS A 148 34.58 24.42 9.16
CA HIS A 148 34.65 25.78 8.64
C HIS A 148 33.76 26.75 9.43
N ARG A 149 34.35 27.80 10.02
CA ARG A 149 33.65 28.74 10.91
C ARG A 149 32.42 29.39 10.27
N GLY A 150 32.48 29.69 8.97
CA GLY A 150 31.37 30.33 8.25
C GLY A 150 30.14 29.43 8.04
N THR A 151 30.31 28.11 8.08
CA THR A 151 29.26 27.13 7.76
C THR A 151 28.86 26.26 8.95
N ARG A 152 29.65 26.24 10.03
CA ARG A 152 29.45 25.40 11.22
C ARG A 152 28.02 25.46 11.78
N ARG A 153 27.39 26.64 11.72
CA ARG A 153 26.02 26.82 12.18
C ARG A 153 24.99 26.12 11.29
N LEU A 154 25.11 26.23 9.97
CA LEU A 154 24.25 25.50 9.03
C LEU A 154 24.51 23.98 9.11
N ALA A 155 25.77 23.58 9.29
CA ALA A 155 26.12 22.18 9.54
C ALA A 155 25.41 21.62 10.79
N ALA A 156 25.37 22.39 11.89
CA ALA A 156 24.63 22.00 13.08
C ALA A 156 23.11 21.91 12.85
N VAL A 157 22.51 22.83 12.07
CA VAL A 157 21.08 22.74 11.71
C VAL A 157 20.78 21.44 10.96
N PHE A 158 21.53 21.14 9.90
CA PHE A 158 21.34 19.93 9.11
C PHE A 158 21.67 18.65 9.90
N GLY A 159 22.74 18.67 10.70
CA GLY A 159 23.11 17.54 11.56
C GLY A 159 22.05 17.25 12.62
N LEU A 160 21.47 18.28 13.26
CA LEU A 160 20.37 18.10 14.21
C LEU A 160 19.10 17.57 13.53
N ALA A 161 18.82 17.96 12.30
CA ALA A 161 17.67 17.45 11.54
C ALA A 161 17.85 15.97 11.18
N ALA A 162 19.05 15.55 10.74
CA ALA A 162 19.35 14.14 10.52
C ALA A 162 19.33 13.33 11.82
N LEU A 163 19.87 13.88 12.91
CA LEU A 163 19.86 13.23 14.23
C LEU A 163 18.44 13.07 14.79
N ALA A 164 17.54 14.00 14.49
CA ALA A 164 16.13 13.91 14.89
C ALA A 164 15.44 12.66 14.32
N TYR A 165 15.80 12.24 13.10
CA TYR A 165 15.33 10.97 12.53
C TYR A 165 15.96 9.77 13.24
N LEU A 166 17.28 9.77 13.40
CA LEU A 166 18.00 8.65 14.03
C LEU A 166 17.56 8.41 15.47
N LEU A 167 17.37 9.47 16.25
CA LEU A 167 17.02 9.41 17.67
C LEU A 167 15.52 9.59 17.94
N ALA A 168 14.67 9.51 16.91
CA ALA A 168 13.24 9.69 17.05
C ALA A 168 12.64 8.69 18.07
N PRO A 169 11.92 9.17 19.11
CA PRO A 169 11.33 8.32 20.15
C PRO A 169 9.98 7.75 19.68
N VAL A 170 9.97 7.12 18.52
CA VAL A 170 8.78 6.47 17.93
C VAL A 170 9.14 5.12 17.35
N GLY A 171 8.13 4.30 17.05
CA GLY A 171 8.32 2.97 16.46
C GLY A 171 8.98 3.04 15.08
N GLN A 172 9.79 2.02 14.76
CA GLN A 172 10.45 1.92 13.47
C GLN A 172 9.45 1.88 12.30
N TYR A 173 8.33 1.18 12.50
CA TYR A 173 7.24 1.13 11.52
C TYR A 173 6.70 2.51 11.17
N LEU A 174 6.50 3.40 12.15
CA LEU A 174 6.01 4.77 11.90
C LEU A 174 7.03 5.59 11.11
N LEU A 175 8.31 5.53 11.48
CA LEU A 175 9.38 6.30 10.85
C LEU A 175 9.61 5.91 9.40
N ILE A 176 9.59 4.62 9.12
CA ILE A 176 9.84 4.08 7.79
C ILE A 176 8.56 4.12 6.95
N GLY A 177 7.45 3.61 7.49
CA GLY A 177 6.19 3.46 6.75
C GLY A 177 5.55 4.79 6.32
N THR A 178 5.73 5.88 7.07
CA THR A 178 5.16 7.18 6.69
C THR A 178 6.03 7.99 5.71
N HIS A 179 7.27 7.56 5.45
CA HIS A 179 8.25 8.16 4.54
C HIS A 179 8.64 9.65 4.79
N MET A 180 7.86 10.44 5.53
CA MET A 180 8.13 11.86 5.80
C MET A 180 9.42 12.10 6.60
N PRO A 181 9.67 11.43 7.74
CA PRO A 181 10.87 11.69 8.54
C PRO A 181 12.16 11.32 7.80
N ILE A 182 12.14 10.24 7.01
CA ILE A 182 13.29 9.81 6.22
C ILE A 182 13.57 10.80 5.07
N MET A 183 12.55 11.30 4.36
CA MET A 183 12.74 12.35 3.35
C MET A 183 13.41 13.59 3.93
N VAL A 184 13.04 14.00 5.15
CA VAL A 184 13.69 15.12 5.83
C VAL A 184 15.14 14.80 6.19
N ALA A 185 15.41 13.59 6.69
CA ALA A 185 16.78 13.17 7.00
C ALA A 185 17.66 13.15 5.75
N THR A 186 17.18 12.58 4.64
CA THR A 186 17.85 12.56 3.34
C THR A 186 18.12 13.98 2.84
N LEU A 187 17.13 14.87 2.88
CA LEU A 187 17.30 16.27 2.51
C LEU A 187 18.31 16.98 3.42
N ALA A 188 18.31 16.69 4.72
CA ALA A 188 19.25 17.28 5.66
C ALA A 188 20.68 16.81 5.40
N MET A 189 20.88 15.53 5.10
CA MET A 189 22.17 14.96 4.73
C MET A 189 22.69 15.54 3.41
N ALA A 190 21.83 15.64 2.38
CA ALA A 190 22.17 16.30 1.12
C ALA A 190 22.47 17.80 1.29
N GLY A 191 21.72 18.50 2.15
CA GLY A 191 21.97 19.89 2.53
C GLY A 191 23.32 20.05 3.23
N GLY A 192 23.63 19.16 4.17
CA GLY A 192 24.93 19.09 4.85
C GLY A 192 26.10 18.90 3.86
N TYR A 193 25.92 18.03 2.87
CA TYR A 193 26.86 17.87 1.76
C TYR A 193 27.10 19.17 1.01
N GLY A 194 26.02 19.82 0.55
CA GLY A 194 26.09 21.07 -0.21
C GLY A 194 26.78 22.19 0.57
N VAL A 195 26.53 22.30 1.88
CA VAL A 195 27.22 23.25 2.76
C VAL A 195 28.72 22.93 2.86
N GLY A 196 29.08 21.65 2.93
CA GLY A 196 30.47 21.20 2.90
C GLY A 196 31.19 21.58 1.62
N VAL A 197 30.56 21.35 0.47
CA VAL A 197 31.07 21.77 -0.85
C VAL A 197 31.24 23.28 -0.92
N ALA A 198 30.27 24.05 -0.42
CA ALA A 198 30.36 25.51 -0.34
C ALA A 198 31.49 25.99 0.59
N ALA A 199 31.74 25.29 1.69
CA ALA A 199 32.85 25.58 2.59
C ALA A 199 34.21 25.38 1.89
N MET A 200 34.38 24.29 1.15
CA MET A 200 35.62 24.03 0.39
C MET A 200 35.81 25.01 -0.76
N SER A 201 34.75 25.30 -1.51
CA SER A 201 34.81 26.19 -2.68
C SER A 201 35.21 27.62 -2.30
N SER A 202 34.87 28.05 -1.08
CA SER A 202 35.29 29.33 -0.53
C SER A 202 36.82 29.47 -0.39
N ARG A 203 37.55 28.35 -0.25
CA ARG A 203 39.02 28.31 -0.22
C ARG A 203 39.64 28.03 -1.58
N ARG A 204 39.08 27.07 -2.32
CA ARG A 204 39.57 26.66 -3.65
C ARG A 204 38.38 26.44 -4.60
N PRO A 205 38.11 27.33 -5.57
CA PRO A 205 36.95 27.21 -6.46
C PRO A 205 36.84 25.84 -7.17
N VAL A 206 37.97 25.24 -7.57
CA VAL A 206 38.02 23.91 -8.20
C VAL A 206 37.40 22.80 -7.33
N SER A 207 37.51 22.90 -5.99
CA SER A 207 36.90 21.92 -5.08
C SER A 207 35.37 21.97 -5.11
N GLY A 208 34.78 23.13 -5.45
CA GLY A 208 33.35 23.25 -5.68
C GLY A 208 32.89 22.43 -6.88
N TRP A 209 33.62 22.54 -8.00
CA TRP A 209 33.35 21.75 -9.20
C TRP A 209 33.53 20.25 -8.98
N ALA A 210 34.59 19.85 -8.26
CA ALA A 210 34.79 18.45 -7.90
C ALA A 210 33.63 17.93 -7.02
N GLY A 211 33.18 18.71 -6.04
CA GLY A 211 32.02 18.36 -5.20
C GLY A 211 30.72 18.25 -5.99
N LEU A 212 30.49 19.12 -6.97
CA LEU A 212 29.34 19.00 -7.88
C LEU A 212 29.45 17.75 -8.77
N GLY A 213 30.65 17.42 -9.26
CA GLY A 213 30.89 16.21 -10.02
C GLY A 213 30.60 14.95 -9.22
N ILE A 214 31.03 14.88 -7.95
CA ILE A 214 30.70 13.78 -7.04
C ILE A 214 29.19 13.68 -6.84
N ALA A 215 28.48 14.80 -6.61
CA ALA A 215 27.03 14.79 -6.47
C ALA A 215 26.32 14.28 -7.72
N ALA A 216 26.80 14.67 -8.92
CA ALA A 216 26.25 14.17 -10.18
C ALA A 216 26.46 12.66 -10.34
N VAL A 217 27.65 12.15 -10.02
CA VAL A 217 27.94 10.70 -10.07
C VAL A 217 27.07 9.93 -9.07
N VAL A 218 26.93 10.42 -7.84
CA VAL A 218 26.06 9.82 -6.82
C VAL A 218 24.60 9.83 -7.29
N ALA A 219 24.12 10.94 -7.85
CA ALA A 219 22.75 11.05 -8.34
C ALA A 219 22.47 10.07 -9.50
N VAL A 220 23.39 9.97 -10.47
CA VAL A 220 23.28 9.00 -11.57
C VAL A 220 23.30 7.56 -11.04
N GLY A 221 24.20 7.26 -10.10
CA GLY A 221 24.27 5.94 -9.45
C GLY A 221 23.00 5.59 -8.68
N ALA A 222 22.42 6.55 -7.96
CA ALA A 222 21.15 6.37 -7.25
C ALA A 222 20.00 6.12 -8.23
N ILE A 223 19.89 6.91 -9.31
CA ILE A 223 18.88 6.69 -10.35
C ILE A 223 19.02 5.27 -10.93
N ALA A 224 20.23 4.82 -11.25
CA ALA A 224 20.47 3.49 -11.78
C ALA A 224 20.06 2.38 -10.78
N ASN A 225 20.47 2.52 -9.51
CA ASN A 225 20.18 1.52 -8.45
C ASN A 225 18.69 1.42 -8.12
N HIS A 226 17.94 2.53 -8.18
CA HIS A 226 16.52 2.54 -7.83
C HIS A 226 15.60 2.43 -9.04
N ARG A 227 16.13 2.39 -10.28
CA ARG A 227 15.32 2.40 -11.50
C ARG A 227 14.32 1.25 -11.54
N GLU A 228 14.76 0.03 -11.24
CA GLU A 228 13.88 -1.15 -11.30
C GLU A 228 12.75 -1.03 -10.28
N THR A 229 13.06 -0.68 -9.03
CA THR A 229 12.06 -0.45 -7.97
C THR A 229 11.10 0.69 -8.31
N ILE A 230 11.59 1.80 -8.83
CA ILE A 230 10.76 2.94 -9.26
C ILE A 230 9.83 2.48 -10.37
N LEU A 231 10.34 1.78 -11.38
CA LEU A 231 9.53 1.27 -12.50
C LEU A 231 8.51 0.23 -12.03
N LEU A 232 8.86 -0.63 -11.08
CA LEU A 232 7.96 -1.61 -10.48
C LEU A 232 6.73 -0.92 -9.88
N PHE A 233 6.93 0.12 -9.05
CA PHE A 233 5.82 0.83 -8.41
C PHE A 233 5.09 1.82 -9.33
N THR A 234 5.79 2.43 -10.29
CA THR A 234 5.19 3.43 -11.21
C THR A 234 4.52 2.83 -12.44
N ARG A 235 4.73 1.53 -12.71
CA ARG A 235 4.12 0.79 -13.82
C ARG A 235 3.37 -0.45 -13.37
N ASP A 236 3.02 -0.53 -12.08
CA ASP A 236 2.22 -1.64 -11.55
C ASP A 236 0.79 -1.58 -12.11
N PRO A 237 0.36 -2.57 -12.92
CA PRO A 237 -0.98 -2.56 -13.51
C PRO A 237 -2.06 -3.12 -12.56
N LEU A 238 -1.71 -3.50 -11.33
CA LEU A 238 -2.67 -4.14 -10.40
C LEU A 238 -3.90 -3.27 -10.13
N GLY A 239 -3.74 -1.96 -9.97
CA GLY A 239 -4.86 -1.03 -9.76
C GLY A 239 -5.81 -0.96 -10.96
N GLU A 240 -5.24 -0.85 -12.17
CA GLU A 240 -6.00 -0.80 -13.43
C GLU A 240 -6.74 -2.11 -13.71
N ARG A 241 -6.08 -3.25 -13.46
CA ARG A 241 -6.71 -4.57 -13.56
C ARG A 241 -7.87 -4.70 -12.59
N LEU A 242 -7.67 -4.33 -11.33
CA LEU A 242 -8.75 -4.37 -10.33
C LEU A 242 -9.96 -3.51 -10.73
N ILE A 243 -9.74 -2.30 -11.25
CA ILE A 243 -10.81 -1.46 -11.78
C ILE A 243 -11.53 -2.16 -12.95
N THR A 244 -10.78 -2.79 -13.85
CA THR A 244 -11.32 -3.51 -15.02
C THR A 244 -12.19 -4.70 -14.62
N GLU A 245 -11.72 -5.53 -13.67
CA GLU A 245 -12.48 -6.69 -13.18
C GLU A 245 -13.78 -6.23 -12.50
N ILE A 246 -13.72 -5.21 -11.64
CA ILE A 246 -14.92 -4.64 -10.99
C ILE A 246 -15.87 -3.99 -12.01
N LYS A 247 -15.34 -3.38 -13.07
CA LYS A 247 -16.15 -2.80 -14.15
C LYS A 247 -16.95 -3.84 -14.90
N ASN A 248 -16.46 -5.08 -15.00
CA ASN A 248 -17.09 -6.18 -15.73
C ASN A 248 -18.08 -7.00 -14.88
N LEU A 249 -18.31 -6.65 -13.62
CA LEU A 249 -19.32 -7.31 -12.80
C LEU A 249 -20.73 -7.10 -13.37
N ASP A 250 -21.51 -8.17 -13.40
CA ASP A 250 -22.87 -8.17 -13.97
C ASP A 250 -23.88 -7.34 -13.15
N ASP A 251 -23.62 -7.12 -11.87
CA ASP A 251 -24.51 -6.35 -10.99
C ASP A 251 -24.59 -4.87 -11.39
N GLU A 252 -25.81 -4.32 -11.37
CA GLU A 252 -26.07 -2.92 -11.70
C GLU A 252 -25.38 -1.96 -10.72
N ARG A 253 -25.37 -2.32 -9.43
CA ARG A 253 -24.77 -1.51 -8.34
C ARG A 253 -24.06 -2.43 -7.33
N PRO A 254 -22.93 -3.03 -7.70
CA PRO A 254 -22.24 -3.99 -6.85
C PRO A 254 -21.72 -3.29 -5.61
N THR A 255 -21.85 -3.95 -4.45
CA THR A 255 -21.21 -3.49 -3.22
C THR A 255 -19.83 -4.12 -3.11
N VAL A 256 -18.79 -3.31 -3.26
CA VAL A 256 -17.39 -3.74 -3.25
C VAL A 256 -16.77 -3.39 -1.90
N VAL A 257 -16.25 -4.39 -1.22
CA VAL A 257 -15.62 -4.26 0.11
C VAL A 257 -14.13 -4.40 -0.02
N GLU A 258 -13.40 -3.39 0.46
CA GLU A 258 -11.95 -3.43 0.59
C GLU A 258 -11.46 -2.79 1.89
N LEU A 259 -10.21 -3.08 2.27
CA LEU A 259 -9.54 -2.37 3.37
C LEU A 259 -8.91 -1.08 2.88
N TRP A 260 -8.92 -0.06 3.74
CA TRP A 260 -8.12 1.15 3.53
C TRP A 260 -6.65 0.80 3.22
N GLY A 261 -6.23 1.09 1.99
CA GLY A 261 -4.96 0.63 1.44
C GLY A 261 -4.92 0.74 -0.09
N PRO A 262 -3.87 0.23 -0.76
CA PRO A 262 -3.66 0.42 -2.20
C PRO A 262 -4.84 0.01 -3.08
N ARG A 263 -5.51 -1.11 -2.76
CA ARG A 263 -6.67 -1.61 -3.52
C ARG A 263 -7.90 -0.72 -3.36
N PHE A 264 -8.21 -0.32 -2.13
CA PHE A 264 -9.27 0.65 -1.87
C PHE A 264 -9.00 1.97 -2.60
N PHE A 265 -7.76 2.46 -2.61
CA PHE A 265 -7.40 3.68 -3.32
C PHE A 265 -7.53 3.54 -4.84
N ALA A 266 -7.17 2.39 -5.42
CA ALA A 266 -7.41 2.12 -6.84
C ALA A 266 -8.91 2.16 -7.17
N LEU A 267 -9.74 1.48 -6.37
CA LEU A 267 -11.20 1.48 -6.55
C LEU A 267 -11.82 2.87 -6.35
N ALA A 268 -11.36 3.61 -5.34
CA ALA A 268 -11.74 4.99 -5.07
C ALA A 268 -11.41 5.91 -6.26
N TYR A 269 -10.21 5.76 -6.82
CA TYR A 269 -9.77 6.50 -8.00
C TYR A 269 -10.66 6.15 -9.22
N GLY A 270 -10.90 4.85 -9.46
CA GLY A 270 -11.80 4.39 -10.51
C GLY A 270 -13.24 4.89 -10.37
N LYS A 271 -13.73 5.04 -9.13
CA LYS A 271 -15.09 5.48 -8.84
C LYS A 271 -15.25 7.00 -8.94
N TRP A 272 -14.36 7.76 -8.30
CA TRP A 272 -14.53 9.21 -8.10
C TRP A 272 -13.70 10.07 -9.06
N VAL A 273 -12.61 9.55 -9.63
CA VAL A 273 -11.73 10.31 -10.53
C VAL A 273 -11.94 9.92 -11.98
N THR A 274 -11.77 8.65 -12.35
CA THR A 274 -11.95 8.23 -13.75
C THR A 274 -13.42 7.97 -14.10
N GLY A 275 -14.23 7.58 -13.11
CA GLY A 275 -15.66 7.32 -13.27
C GLY A 275 -15.98 5.97 -13.92
N GLU A 276 -14.98 5.14 -14.24
CA GLU A 276 -15.14 3.85 -14.91
C GLU A 276 -15.99 2.85 -14.11
N ILE A 277 -15.93 2.97 -12.79
CA ILE A 277 -16.68 2.17 -11.83
C ILE A 277 -17.54 3.05 -10.92
N ALA A 278 -18.03 4.19 -11.43
CA ALA A 278 -18.85 5.14 -10.68
C ALA A 278 -20.07 4.49 -10.00
N ARG A 279 -20.61 3.42 -10.62
CA ARG A 279 -21.82 2.69 -10.19
C ARG A 279 -21.68 1.90 -8.89
N ILE A 280 -20.47 1.55 -8.47
CA ILE A 280 -20.26 0.64 -7.34
C ILE A 280 -20.59 1.32 -6.00
N ASN A 281 -21.00 0.55 -5.00
CA ASN A 281 -20.99 0.99 -3.61
C ASN A 281 -19.68 0.53 -2.96
N LEU A 282 -18.70 1.43 -2.83
CA LEU A 282 -17.40 1.11 -2.25
C LEU A 282 -17.44 1.24 -0.72
N VAL A 283 -17.11 0.17 -0.02
CA VAL A 283 -17.17 0.07 1.45
C VAL A 283 -15.77 -0.18 1.99
N ASP A 284 -15.31 0.67 2.91
CA ASP A 284 -14.15 0.39 3.75
C ASP A 284 -14.57 -0.61 4.83
N GLY A 285 -14.09 -1.86 4.73
CA GLY A 285 -14.40 -2.91 5.69
C GLY A 285 -13.91 -2.61 7.11
N ARG A 286 -12.96 -1.67 7.29
CA ARG A 286 -12.16 -1.50 8.50
C ARG A 286 -11.34 -2.74 8.82
N GLY A 287 -10.37 -2.64 9.73
CA GLY A 287 -9.48 -3.76 10.10
C GLY A 287 -10.14 -4.98 10.74
N ASN A 288 -11.47 -5.05 10.79
CA ASN A 288 -12.25 -6.14 11.39
C ASN A 288 -13.63 -6.37 10.73
N LEU A 289 -13.85 -5.86 9.51
CA LEU A 289 -15.14 -6.00 8.80
C LEU A 289 -16.35 -5.41 9.55
N SER A 290 -16.15 -4.43 10.43
CA SER A 290 -17.23 -3.87 11.26
C SER A 290 -18.19 -2.94 10.51
N ASN A 291 -17.82 -2.50 9.32
CA ASN A 291 -18.58 -1.54 8.52
C ASN A 291 -19.29 -2.20 7.32
N LEU A 292 -19.45 -3.53 7.35
CA LEU A 292 -20.20 -4.24 6.32
C LEU A 292 -21.68 -3.84 6.34
N PRO A 293 -22.34 -3.77 5.17
CA PRO A 293 -23.79 -3.57 5.11
C PRO A 293 -24.52 -4.78 5.71
N ILE A 294 -25.59 -4.51 6.45
CA ILE A 294 -26.40 -5.54 7.15
C ILE A 294 -27.43 -6.19 6.19
N ALA A 295 -27.70 -5.59 5.03
CA ALA A 295 -28.72 -6.07 4.10
C ALA A 295 -28.26 -7.32 3.32
N PRO A 296 -29.17 -8.28 3.01
CA PRO A 296 -28.84 -9.45 2.21
C PRO A 296 -28.53 -9.03 0.78
N THR A 297 -27.26 -8.77 0.52
CA THR A 297 -26.73 -8.35 -0.77
C THR A 297 -25.47 -9.14 -1.04
N VAL A 298 -25.19 -9.39 -2.32
CA VAL A 298 -23.91 -9.97 -2.73
C VAL A 298 -22.84 -8.92 -2.48
N LEU A 299 -21.79 -9.30 -1.75
CA LEU A 299 -20.62 -8.46 -1.54
C LEU A 299 -19.49 -8.94 -2.43
N TYR A 300 -18.80 -8.01 -3.06
CA TYR A 300 -17.64 -8.29 -3.90
C TYR A 300 -16.39 -7.89 -3.16
N THR A 301 -15.39 -8.76 -3.12
CA THR A 301 -14.12 -8.46 -2.45
C THR A 301 -12.97 -9.13 -3.19
N THR A 302 -11.73 -8.75 -2.92
CA THR A 302 -10.60 -9.49 -3.49
C THR A 302 -10.35 -10.77 -2.72
N LYS A 303 -9.82 -11.78 -3.41
CA LYS A 303 -9.42 -13.05 -2.79
C LYS A 303 -8.50 -12.84 -1.58
N ASP A 304 -7.60 -11.86 -1.66
CA ASP A 304 -6.61 -11.59 -0.62
C ASP A 304 -7.26 -11.01 0.65
N LEU A 305 -8.26 -10.14 0.50
CA LEU A 305 -9.01 -9.65 1.64
C LEU A 305 -9.83 -10.78 2.28
N PHE A 306 -10.45 -11.64 1.46
CA PHE A 306 -11.16 -12.79 1.99
C PHE A 306 -10.23 -13.73 2.76
N SER A 307 -9.04 -14.03 2.22
CA SER A 307 -8.01 -14.83 2.88
C SER A 307 -7.55 -14.22 4.21
N LEU A 308 -7.52 -12.89 4.33
CA LEU A 308 -7.09 -12.22 5.55
C LEU A 308 -8.06 -12.43 6.73
N PHE A 309 -9.37 -12.46 6.47
CA PHE A 309 -10.40 -12.57 7.52
C PHE A 309 -11.09 -13.92 7.60
N GLY A 310 -10.96 -14.78 6.60
CA GLY A 310 -11.46 -16.17 6.61
C GLY A 310 -12.99 -16.29 6.68
N PRO A 311 -13.56 -17.44 6.27
CA PRO A 311 -15.00 -17.62 6.15
C PRO A 311 -15.75 -17.45 7.48
N GLU A 312 -15.11 -17.78 8.61
CA GLU A 312 -15.70 -17.65 9.95
C GLU A 312 -16.01 -16.18 10.30
N MET A 313 -15.07 -15.26 10.10
CA MET A 313 -15.29 -13.85 10.42
C MET A 313 -16.31 -13.22 9.48
N TRP A 314 -16.27 -13.57 8.19
CA TRP A 314 -17.28 -13.12 7.23
C TRP A 314 -18.67 -13.60 7.64
N SER A 315 -18.79 -14.87 8.06
CA SER A 315 -20.06 -15.43 8.51
C SER A 315 -20.56 -14.80 9.80
N GLU A 316 -19.69 -14.55 10.79
CA GLU A 316 -20.02 -13.85 12.03
C GLU A 316 -20.56 -12.45 11.73
N ARG A 317 -19.88 -11.70 10.86
CA ARG A 317 -20.23 -10.31 10.54
C ARG A 317 -21.51 -10.18 9.72
N LEU A 318 -21.78 -11.16 8.86
CA LEU A 318 -22.98 -11.20 8.03
C LEU A 318 -24.15 -11.94 8.70
N GLY A 319 -23.94 -12.52 9.88
CA GLY A 319 -24.98 -13.17 10.68
C GLY A 319 -25.40 -14.56 10.19
N GLY A 320 -24.56 -15.23 9.39
CA GLY A 320 -24.86 -16.55 8.85
C GLY A 320 -23.76 -17.08 7.92
N ALA A 321 -23.82 -18.36 7.59
CA ALA A 321 -22.87 -18.98 6.66
C ALA A 321 -22.91 -18.30 5.29
N VAL A 322 -21.74 -18.11 4.68
CA VAL A 322 -21.60 -17.51 3.35
C VAL A 322 -21.31 -18.57 2.29
N ALA A 323 -21.84 -18.35 1.09
CA ALA A 323 -21.45 -19.08 -0.11
C ALA A 323 -20.53 -18.21 -0.97
N LEU A 324 -19.56 -18.82 -1.65
CA LEU A 324 -18.54 -18.11 -2.40
C LEU A 324 -18.57 -18.49 -3.87
N GLU A 325 -18.33 -17.51 -4.72
CA GLU A 325 -18.09 -17.71 -6.15
C GLU A 325 -16.94 -16.80 -6.58
N SER A 326 -16.19 -17.19 -7.60
CA SER A 326 -15.35 -16.22 -8.30
C SER A 326 -16.20 -15.40 -9.26
N THR A 327 -15.74 -14.18 -9.56
CA THR A 327 -16.41 -13.30 -10.53
C THR A 327 -15.40 -12.38 -11.20
N GLY A 328 -14.60 -12.98 -12.07
CA GLY A 328 -13.43 -12.32 -12.66
C GLY A 328 -12.16 -12.52 -11.84
N ASP A 329 -11.05 -11.98 -12.34
CA ASP A 329 -9.69 -12.26 -11.88
C ASP A 329 -9.43 -11.76 -10.45
N GLY A 330 -9.30 -12.70 -9.51
CA GLY A 330 -9.03 -12.40 -8.11
C GLY A 330 -10.19 -11.74 -7.35
N ILE A 331 -11.40 -11.72 -7.92
CA ILE A 331 -12.60 -11.21 -7.27
C ILE A 331 -13.47 -12.36 -6.77
N VAL A 332 -13.94 -12.23 -5.53
CA VAL A 332 -14.81 -13.16 -4.83
C VAL A 332 -16.16 -12.49 -4.59
N ALA A 333 -17.23 -13.13 -5.04
CA ALA A 333 -18.59 -12.83 -4.62
C ALA A 333 -18.89 -13.59 -3.32
N VAL A 334 -19.17 -12.86 -2.25
CA VAL A 334 -19.61 -13.36 -0.96
C VAL A 334 -21.13 -13.24 -0.90
N ARG A 335 -21.81 -14.39 -0.93
CA ARG A 335 -23.27 -14.47 -0.96
C ARG A 335 -23.82 -14.91 0.40
N PRO A 336 -24.96 -14.37 0.85
CA PRO A 336 -25.64 -14.84 2.06
C PRO A 336 -26.30 -16.22 1.89
N ALA A 337 -26.46 -16.69 0.64
CA ALA A 337 -26.99 -18.00 0.31
C ALA A 337 -26.35 -18.51 -0.99
N PRO A 338 -26.19 -19.84 -1.14
CA PRO A 338 -25.66 -20.43 -2.36
C PRO A 338 -26.63 -20.28 -3.53
N ARG A 339 -26.09 -20.25 -4.74
CA ARG A 339 -26.89 -20.31 -5.95
C ARG A 339 -27.21 -21.77 -6.24
N LEU A 340 -28.47 -22.08 -6.52
CA LEU A 340 -28.92 -23.44 -6.84
C LEU A 340 -29.32 -23.51 -8.30
N ALA A 341 -29.14 -24.68 -8.93
CA ALA A 341 -29.60 -24.88 -10.31
C ALA A 341 -31.14 -25.00 -10.36
N ASP A 342 -31.77 -24.45 -11.39
CA ASP A 342 -33.24 -24.51 -11.55
C ASP A 342 -33.72 -25.92 -11.96
N SER A 343 -32.86 -26.71 -12.59
CA SER A 343 -33.17 -28.07 -13.05
C SER A 343 -32.81 -29.10 -11.97
N PRO A 344 -33.48 -30.26 -11.90
CA PRO A 344 -33.08 -31.35 -11.00
C PRO A 344 -31.70 -31.92 -11.41
N ALA A 345 -30.98 -32.48 -10.44
CA ALA A 345 -29.68 -33.12 -10.66
C ALA A 345 -29.80 -34.28 -11.65
N SER A 346 -28.84 -34.44 -12.55
CA SER A 346 -28.77 -35.62 -13.41
C SER A 346 -28.49 -36.87 -12.57
N ASP A 347 -29.02 -38.02 -12.98
CA ASP A 347 -28.73 -39.31 -12.35
C ASP A 347 -27.30 -39.76 -12.71
N SER A 348 -26.31 -39.23 -11.98
CA SER A 348 -24.88 -39.53 -12.14
C SER A 348 -24.31 -40.04 -10.81
N PRO A 349 -23.41 -41.03 -10.83
CA PRO A 349 -22.80 -41.56 -9.62
C PRO A 349 -21.82 -40.59 -8.94
N ALA A 350 -21.40 -39.51 -9.63
CA ALA A 350 -20.48 -38.51 -9.09
C ALA A 350 -21.16 -37.57 -8.06
N ASP A 351 -20.35 -37.02 -7.14
CA ASP A 351 -20.83 -36.02 -6.19
C ASP A 351 -20.95 -34.62 -6.83
N ILE A 352 -20.02 -34.31 -7.73
CA ILE A 352 -19.89 -33.02 -8.40
C ILE A 352 -19.76 -33.27 -9.90
N THR A 353 -20.40 -32.42 -10.72
CA THR A 353 -20.22 -32.41 -12.17
C THR A 353 -19.80 -31.02 -12.65
N LEU A 354 -19.10 -30.98 -13.77
CA LEU A 354 -18.89 -29.75 -14.52
C LEU A 354 -20.17 -29.44 -15.31
N ASP A 355 -20.79 -28.30 -15.05
CA ASP A 355 -22.02 -27.86 -15.71
C ASP A 355 -21.70 -27.07 -16.99
N THR A 356 -20.84 -26.06 -16.88
CA THR A 356 -20.33 -25.31 -18.04
C THR A 356 -18.83 -24.99 -17.89
N ALA A 357 -18.16 -24.86 -19.03
CA ALA A 357 -16.78 -24.38 -19.09
C ALA A 357 -16.57 -23.53 -20.34
N GLN A 358 -15.89 -22.40 -20.18
CA GLN A 358 -15.55 -21.49 -21.27
C GLN A 358 -14.11 -21.03 -21.10
N ALA A 359 -13.34 -21.06 -22.18
CA ALA A 359 -11.97 -20.60 -22.17
C ALA A 359 -11.63 -19.76 -23.40
N TRP A 360 -10.73 -18.79 -23.21
CA TRP A 360 -10.26 -17.93 -24.28
C TRP A 360 -8.83 -17.44 -24.00
N LEU A 361 -8.11 -17.11 -25.07
CA LEU A 361 -6.82 -16.44 -25.00
C LEU A 361 -7.04 -14.93 -24.85
N THR A 362 -6.33 -14.30 -23.93
CA THR A 362 -6.36 -12.84 -23.77
C THR A 362 -5.37 -12.15 -24.70
N ALA A 363 -5.51 -10.84 -24.88
CA ALA A 363 -4.58 -10.05 -25.67
C ALA A 363 -3.17 -10.03 -25.05
N GLU A 364 -3.06 -10.25 -23.74
CA GLU A 364 -1.81 -10.34 -22.98
C GLU A 364 -1.12 -11.72 -23.14
N GLY A 365 -1.75 -12.68 -23.81
CA GLY A 365 -1.19 -14.01 -24.03
C GLY A 365 -1.50 -15.03 -22.92
N ASP A 366 -2.37 -14.70 -21.96
CA ASP A 366 -2.80 -15.65 -20.93
C ASP A 366 -4.03 -16.44 -21.38
N VAL A 367 -4.28 -17.61 -20.76
CA VAL A 367 -5.57 -18.28 -20.85
C VAL A 367 -6.47 -17.85 -19.71
N ARG A 368 -7.69 -17.47 -20.06
CA ARG A 368 -8.81 -17.34 -19.13
C ARG A 368 -9.70 -18.55 -19.24
N LEU A 369 -10.13 -19.06 -18.09
CA LEU A 369 -11.07 -20.16 -17.99
C LEU A 369 -12.10 -19.81 -16.91
N THR A 370 -13.36 -19.91 -17.26
CA THR A 370 -14.50 -19.88 -16.35
C THR A 370 -15.13 -21.25 -16.35
N VAL A 371 -15.31 -21.83 -15.16
CA VAL A 371 -15.97 -23.12 -14.95
C VAL A 371 -17.12 -22.94 -13.98
N GLU A 372 -18.24 -23.59 -14.27
CA GLU A 372 -19.36 -23.70 -13.36
C GLU A 372 -19.52 -25.15 -12.94
N TRP A 373 -19.37 -25.39 -11.66
CA TRP A 373 -19.49 -26.69 -11.05
C TRP A 373 -20.83 -26.83 -10.36
N ARG A 374 -21.33 -28.06 -10.32
CA ARG A 374 -22.60 -28.38 -9.67
C ARG A 374 -22.44 -29.55 -8.72
N ALA A 375 -22.79 -29.36 -7.45
CA ALA A 375 -22.96 -30.48 -6.52
C ALA A 375 -24.25 -31.23 -6.85
N LEU A 376 -24.15 -32.48 -7.29
CA LEU A 376 -25.29 -33.37 -7.50
C LEU A 376 -25.82 -33.90 -6.17
N ARG A 377 -24.95 -34.00 -5.16
CA ARG A 377 -25.25 -34.33 -3.77
C ARG A 377 -24.19 -33.68 -2.87
N PRO A 378 -24.42 -33.53 -1.55
CA PRO A 378 -23.42 -32.95 -0.64
C PRO A 378 -22.12 -33.78 -0.64
N PRO A 379 -20.98 -33.22 -1.08
CA PRO A 379 -19.71 -33.94 -1.11
C PRO A 379 -19.25 -34.31 0.30
N SER A 380 -18.76 -35.54 0.48
CA SER A 380 -18.20 -36.00 1.77
C SER A 380 -16.70 -35.74 1.93
N VAL A 381 -16.06 -35.26 0.87
CA VAL A 381 -14.62 -34.98 0.78
C VAL A 381 -14.38 -33.63 0.10
N ASP A 382 -13.22 -33.05 0.38
CA ASP A 382 -12.74 -31.87 -0.34
C ASP A 382 -11.98 -32.29 -1.61
N TYR A 383 -12.55 -31.94 -2.76
CA TYR A 383 -11.94 -32.16 -4.06
C TYR A 383 -10.98 -31.02 -4.40
N HIS A 384 -9.81 -31.40 -4.92
CA HIS A 384 -8.87 -30.51 -5.59
C HIS A 384 -9.27 -30.39 -7.07
N ILE A 385 -8.87 -29.28 -7.69
CA ILE A 385 -9.15 -28.99 -9.09
C ILE A 385 -7.85 -29.03 -9.87
N ALA A 386 -7.85 -29.78 -10.96
CA ALA A 386 -6.79 -29.77 -11.96
C ALA A 386 -7.21 -28.90 -13.14
N VAL A 387 -6.34 -27.98 -13.56
CA VAL A 387 -6.50 -27.20 -14.80
C VAL A 387 -5.20 -27.30 -15.56
N LEU A 388 -5.18 -28.15 -16.58
CA LEU A 388 -3.99 -28.47 -17.35
C LEU A 388 -4.14 -27.96 -18.79
N LEU A 389 -3.13 -27.27 -19.29
CA LEU A 389 -3.08 -26.77 -20.66
C LEU A 389 -2.07 -27.60 -21.44
N THR A 390 -2.42 -27.95 -22.67
CA THR A 390 -1.54 -28.66 -23.60
C THR A 390 -1.63 -28.08 -25.00
N ASP A 391 -0.52 -28.15 -25.75
CA ASP A 391 -0.47 -27.89 -27.19
C ASP A 391 -0.58 -29.18 -28.03
N GLN A 392 -0.80 -30.32 -27.36
CA GLN A 392 -1.05 -31.63 -27.97
C GLN A 392 -2.56 -31.94 -28.00
N SER A 393 -2.94 -33.00 -28.73
CA SER A 393 -4.32 -33.48 -28.74
C SER A 393 -4.75 -34.13 -27.41
N GLN A 394 -3.79 -34.63 -26.64
CA GLN A 394 -3.99 -35.30 -25.35
C GLN A 394 -2.74 -35.14 -24.47
N ILE A 395 -2.90 -35.35 -23.16
CA ILE A 395 -1.81 -35.32 -22.18
C ILE A 395 -1.48 -36.78 -21.85
N ASP A 396 -0.37 -37.28 -22.38
CA ASP A 396 0.11 -38.66 -22.12
C ASP A 396 1.24 -38.67 -21.08
N SER A 397 1.92 -37.54 -20.91
CA SER A 397 3.05 -37.35 -20.00
C SER A 397 3.08 -35.94 -19.41
N GLN A 398 3.92 -35.74 -18.39
CA GLN A 398 4.11 -34.42 -17.77
C GLN A 398 4.68 -33.38 -18.75
N ASP A 399 5.46 -33.81 -19.74
CA ASP A 399 6.08 -32.91 -20.74
C ASP A 399 5.04 -32.33 -21.73
N ASP A 400 3.85 -32.95 -21.81
CA ASP A 400 2.74 -32.46 -22.62
C ASP A 400 1.99 -31.31 -21.95
N ILE A 401 2.22 -31.08 -20.65
CA ILE A 401 1.61 -29.98 -19.88
C ILE A 401 2.46 -28.73 -20.08
N ILE A 402 1.88 -27.73 -20.75
CA ILE A 402 2.58 -26.47 -21.05
C ILE A 402 2.34 -25.41 -19.98
N ALA A 403 1.20 -25.50 -19.29
CA ALA A 403 0.86 -24.67 -18.14
C ALA A 403 -0.18 -25.38 -17.27
N GLN A 404 -0.24 -24.99 -15.99
CA GLN A 404 -1.19 -25.56 -15.02
C GLN A 404 -1.74 -24.49 -14.08
N GLY A 405 -2.96 -24.71 -13.59
CA GLY A 405 -3.70 -23.79 -12.72
C GLY A 405 -4.32 -24.46 -11.50
N ASP A 406 -3.78 -25.61 -11.08
CA ASP A 406 -4.36 -26.48 -10.05
C ASP A 406 -4.57 -25.77 -8.71
N ARG A 407 -5.66 -26.12 -8.02
CA ARG A 407 -6.04 -25.52 -6.73
C ARG A 407 -6.56 -26.56 -5.74
N PRO A 408 -6.30 -26.36 -4.42
CA PRO A 408 -6.78 -27.29 -3.39
C PRO A 408 -8.28 -27.22 -3.11
N ALA A 409 -8.94 -26.13 -3.51
CA ALA A 409 -10.38 -25.95 -3.43
C ALA A 409 -10.80 -24.90 -4.46
N LEU A 410 -12.11 -24.79 -4.70
CA LEU A 410 -12.67 -23.81 -5.62
C LEU A 410 -12.60 -22.39 -5.05
N VAL A 411 -12.82 -21.40 -5.92
CA VAL A 411 -12.86 -19.98 -5.59
C VAL A 411 -11.53 -19.56 -4.96
N TYR A 412 -10.45 -19.70 -5.72
CA TYR A 412 -9.08 -19.40 -5.28
C TYR A 412 -8.61 -20.21 -4.06
N GLY A 413 -9.16 -21.41 -3.82
CA GLY A 413 -8.84 -22.23 -2.65
C GLY A 413 -9.61 -21.83 -1.39
N LEU A 414 -10.64 -20.98 -1.51
CA LEU A 414 -11.37 -20.42 -0.37
C LEU A 414 -12.68 -21.16 -0.06
N TYR A 415 -13.15 -22.02 -0.97
CA TYR A 415 -14.45 -22.68 -0.83
C TYR A 415 -14.35 -24.21 -0.97
N PRO A 416 -14.09 -24.94 0.14
CA PRO A 416 -14.02 -26.39 0.16
C PRO A 416 -15.34 -27.06 -0.27
N THR A 417 -15.25 -28.14 -1.05
CA THR A 417 -16.44 -28.81 -1.61
C THR A 417 -17.27 -29.55 -0.57
N SER A 418 -16.68 -29.96 0.55
CA SER A 418 -17.43 -30.57 1.67
C SER A 418 -18.47 -29.63 2.30
N GLY A 419 -18.34 -28.32 2.07
CA GLY A 419 -19.30 -27.30 2.50
C GLY A 419 -20.50 -27.11 1.56
N TRP A 420 -20.50 -27.75 0.39
CA TRP A 420 -21.50 -27.52 -0.65
C TRP A 420 -22.81 -28.24 -0.37
N ARG A 421 -23.90 -27.63 -0.80
CA ARG A 421 -25.24 -28.20 -0.71
C ARG A 421 -25.60 -28.96 -1.96
N GLU A 422 -26.59 -29.84 -1.82
CA GLU A 422 -27.21 -30.47 -2.98
C GLU A 422 -27.71 -29.39 -3.95
N ASN A 423 -27.41 -29.61 -5.23
CA ASN A 423 -27.80 -28.77 -6.34
C ASN A 423 -27.16 -27.37 -6.39
N GLU A 424 -26.13 -27.12 -5.56
CA GLU A 424 -25.39 -25.87 -5.53
C GLU A 424 -24.54 -25.69 -6.80
N LEU A 425 -24.59 -24.48 -7.36
CA LEU A 425 -23.77 -24.01 -8.47
C LEU A 425 -22.66 -23.12 -7.94
N VAL A 426 -21.41 -23.45 -8.28
CA VAL A 426 -20.23 -22.67 -7.91
C VAL A 426 -19.43 -22.32 -9.15
N ARG A 427 -19.32 -21.02 -9.40
CA ARG A 427 -18.45 -20.47 -10.44
C ARG A 427 -17.02 -20.35 -9.92
N ASP A 428 -16.05 -20.77 -10.72
CA ASP A 428 -14.62 -20.59 -10.47
C ASP A 428 -13.89 -20.05 -11.72
N ASP A 429 -12.98 -19.12 -11.52
CA ASP A 429 -12.32 -18.34 -12.56
C ASP A 429 -10.80 -18.51 -12.43
N TYR A 430 -10.17 -18.72 -13.58
CA TYR A 430 -8.76 -19.02 -13.71
C TYR A 430 -8.09 -18.04 -14.66
N ARG A 431 -6.88 -17.65 -14.26
CA ARG A 431 -5.88 -17.04 -15.13
C ARG A 431 -4.68 -17.97 -15.13
N VAL A 432 -4.37 -18.54 -16.29
CA VAL A 432 -3.21 -19.41 -16.44
C VAL A 432 -2.24 -18.74 -17.41
N PRO A 433 -1.13 -18.16 -16.91
CA PRO A 433 -0.10 -17.61 -17.78
C PRO A 433 0.53 -18.68 -18.65
N LEU A 434 0.79 -18.35 -19.90
CA LEU A 434 1.47 -19.23 -20.86
C LEU A 434 2.95 -18.87 -20.97
N PRO A 435 3.83 -19.85 -21.28
CA PRO A 435 5.20 -19.56 -21.70
C PRO A 435 5.20 -18.89 -23.10
N ASP A 436 6.17 -18.01 -23.35
CA ASP A 436 6.24 -17.10 -24.51
C ASP A 436 6.35 -17.78 -25.90
N ASP A 437 6.37 -19.12 -25.97
CA ASP A 437 6.67 -19.92 -27.16
C ASP A 437 5.72 -21.09 -27.44
N ARG A 438 4.68 -21.31 -26.61
CA ARG A 438 3.73 -22.42 -26.80
C ARG A 438 2.28 -21.95 -26.72
N ALA A 439 1.49 -22.28 -27.74
CA ALA A 439 0.08 -21.98 -27.80
C ALA A 439 -0.76 -23.21 -27.42
N PRO A 440 -1.69 -23.12 -26.45
CA PRO A 440 -2.52 -24.25 -26.06
C PRO A 440 -3.54 -24.58 -27.15
N THR A 441 -3.73 -25.87 -27.41
CA THR A 441 -4.76 -26.41 -28.29
C THR A 441 -5.91 -27.04 -27.48
N ARG A 442 -5.66 -27.41 -26.23
CA ARG A 442 -6.63 -28.07 -25.36
C ARG A 442 -6.42 -27.68 -23.89
N ILE A 443 -7.53 -27.65 -23.16
CA ILE A 443 -7.56 -27.51 -21.70
C ILE A 443 -8.25 -28.75 -21.15
N VAL A 444 -7.68 -29.32 -20.10
CA VAL A 444 -8.25 -30.43 -19.32
C VAL A 444 -8.59 -29.88 -17.95
N VAL A 445 -9.84 -30.02 -17.54
CA VAL A 445 -10.34 -29.58 -16.24
C VAL A 445 -10.89 -30.79 -15.53
N GLY A 446 -10.42 -31.03 -14.31
CA GLY A 446 -10.81 -32.23 -13.57
C GLY A 446 -10.85 -32.03 -12.07
N LEU A 447 -11.47 -32.98 -11.39
CA LEU A 447 -11.47 -33.07 -9.93
C LEU A 447 -10.63 -34.26 -9.50
N TYR A 448 -9.84 -34.08 -8.44
CA TYR A 448 -9.06 -35.15 -7.84
C TYR A 448 -9.04 -35.07 -6.32
N THR A 449 -8.77 -36.20 -5.68
CA THR A 449 -8.53 -36.28 -4.23
C THR A 449 -7.13 -36.79 -3.97
N ILE A 450 -6.54 -36.38 -2.84
CA ILE A 450 -5.25 -36.89 -2.37
C ILE A 450 -5.51 -37.88 -1.24
N ALA A 451 -5.09 -39.13 -1.42
CA ALA A 451 -5.18 -40.16 -0.38
C ALA A 451 -4.13 -39.94 0.72
N ALA A 452 -4.30 -40.62 1.86
CA ALA A 452 -3.41 -40.48 3.02
C ALA A 452 -1.95 -40.90 2.75
N ASP A 453 -1.72 -41.73 1.73
CA ASP A 453 -0.39 -42.15 1.27
C ASP A 453 0.23 -41.19 0.23
N GLY A 454 -0.46 -40.10 -0.10
CA GLY A 454 -0.05 -39.10 -1.08
C GLY A 454 -0.41 -39.44 -2.52
N SER A 455 -1.14 -40.55 -2.78
CA SER A 455 -1.60 -40.89 -4.14
C SER A 455 -2.80 -40.03 -4.58
N PHE A 456 -2.92 -39.82 -5.89
CA PHE A 456 -4.00 -39.03 -6.50
C PHE A 456 -5.07 -39.93 -7.10
N THR A 457 -6.34 -39.62 -6.85
CA THR A 457 -7.49 -40.27 -7.51
C THR A 457 -8.27 -39.21 -8.28
N THR A 458 -8.36 -39.36 -9.60
CA THR A 458 -9.14 -38.48 -10.49
C THR A 458 -10.60 -38.95 -10.54
N HIS A 459 -11.55 -38.03 -10.37
CA HIS A 459 -12.99 -38.31 -10.29
C HIS A 459 -13.79 -37.71 -11.45
N ALA A 460 -13.29 -36.67 -12.09
CA ALA A 460 -13.88 -36.03 -13.27
C ALA A 460 -12.78 -35.50 -14.19
N ASN A 461 -12.96 -35.60 -15.52
CA ASN A 461 -12.06 -35.09 -16.58
C ASN A 461 -12.86 -34.53 -17.75
#